data_AF-A0A1G0ZK63-F1
#
_entry.id   AF-A0A1G0ZK63-F1
#
_cell.length_a   1.000
_cell.length_b   1.000
_cell.length_c   1.000
_cell.angle_alpha   90.00
_cell.angle_beta   90.00
_cell.angle_gamma   90.00
#
_symmetry.space_group_name_H-M   'P 1'
#
loop_
_entity.id
_entity.type
_entity.pdbx_description
1 polymer ?
#
loop_
_entity_poly.entity_id
_entity_poly.type
_entity_poly.pdbx_seq_one_letter_code
_entity_poly.pdbx_strand_id
1 'polypeptide(L)'
;MKIGESLTNNFDGYVAIGGYETTYPRVGRGPKGHSEGTAHIHLFLVVPPGWRIRQASHLYIDNNGGFAGNTHCGASGCDEPAREYPQGTICAQKDFKDRVAYEFRIEMDGSLLIRHREGVEEYHVRPDSVTRSFAKGCEVMKAGKSLCRVVVSDDCEKGEMCIVRTMLDGSVPELIKEVIQYDPDTSAVISRTHK
;
A
#
# COMPACT_ATOMS: atom_id res chain seq x y z
N MET A 1 -1.56 5.51 -4.56
CA MET A 1 -0.82 5.83 -5.80
C MET A 1 -1.28 4.86 -6.88
N LYS A 2 -1.36 5.26 -8.16
CA LYS A 2 -1.46 4.32 -9.29
C LYS A 2 -0.11 4.27 -9.99
N ILE A 3 0.46 3.09 -10.16
CA ILE A 3 1.68 2.90 -10.97
C ILE A 3 1.25 2.42 -12.37
N GLY A 4 1.59 3.18 -13.42
CA GLY A 4 1.60 2.69 -14.81
C GLY A 4 0.41 3.00 -15.75
N GLU A 5 -0.07 4.26 -15.85
CA GLU A 5 -1.22 4.59 -16.73
C GLU A 5 -0.97 4.46 -18.25
N SER A 6 0.26 4.24 -18.75
CA SER A 6 0.54 4.37 -20.20
C SER A 6 1.07 3.15 -20.95
N LEU A 7 1.24 1.96 -20.36
CA LEU A 7 1.79 0.81 -21.09
C LEU A 7 1.27 -0.56 -20.62
N THR A 8 0.00 -0.89 -20.88
CA THR A 8 -0.46 -2.27 -20.62
C THR A 8 -1.48 -2.78 -21.66
N ASN A 9 -1.00 -3.12 -22.86
CA ASN A 9 -1.68 -4.15 -23.66
C ASN A 9 -1.65 -5.55 -23.00
N ASN A 10 -1.12 -5.68 -21.76
CA ASN A 10 -0.91 -6.94 -21.06
C ASN A 10 -1.47 -7.00 -19.62
N PHE A 11 -2.11 -5.95 -19.09
CA PHE A 11 -2.65 -5.93 -17.72
C PHE A 11 -3.73 -4.85 -17.55
N ASP A 12 -4.91 -5.23 -17.04
CA ASP A 12 -6.05 -4.33 -16.82
C ASP A 12 -6.10 -3.87 -15.35
N GLY A 13 -5.11 -3.14 -14.85
CA GLY A 13 -5.15 -2.67 -13.47
C GLY A 13 -4.07 -1.68 -13.06
N TYR A 14 -4.01 -1.36 -11.78
CA TYR A 14 -2.99 -0.52 -11.17
C TYR A 14 -2.55 -1.07 -9.81
N VAL A 15 -1.29 -0.83 -9.45
CA VAL A 15 -0.79 -1.11 -8.10
C VAL A 15 -1.20 0.03 -7.19
N ALA A 16 -1.82 -0.30 -6.06
CA ALA A 16 -2.20 0.65 -5.03
C ALA A 16 -1.47 0.31 -3.72
N ILE A 17 -0.70 1.27 -3.23
CA ILE A 17 -0.23 1.26 -1.84
C ILE A 17 -1.33 1.90 -1.00
N GLY A 18 -1.88 1.14 -0.06
CA GLY A 18 -2.82 1.65 0.93
C GLY A 18 -2.26 1.46 2.33
N GLY A 19 -2.51 2.41 3.23
CA GLY A 19 -2.73 2.01 4.63
C GLY A 19 -3.85 0.95 4.64
N TYR A 20 -4.01 0.10 5.63
CA TYR A 20 -4.69 0.46 6.87
C TYR A 20 -4.77 -0.82 7.69
N GLU A 21 -4.23 -0.82 8.91
CA GLU A 21 -4.81 -1.49 10.08
C GLU A 21 -3.93 -1.17 11.32
N THR A 22 -4.43 -0.28 12.18
CA THR A 22 -4.05 -0.26 13.60
C THR A 22 -5.30 -0.61 14.37
N THR A 23 -5.58 -1.90 14.54
CA THR A 23 -6.73 -2.35 15.34
C THR A 23 -6.45 -2.04 16.81
N TYR A 24 -7.13 -1.03 17.35
CA TYR A 24 -7.43 -0.98 18.78
C TYR A 24 -8.66 -1.88 19.00
N PRO A 25 -8.64 -2.85 19.93
CA PRO A 25 -9.79 -3.73 20.12
C PRO A 25 -10.93 -2.96 20.78
N ARG A 26 -12.04 -2.71 20.06
CA ARG A 26 -13.33 -2.46 20.72
C ARG A 26 -13.90 -3.81 21.17
N VAL A 27 -14.00 -3.94 22.47
CA VAL A 27 -14.55 -5.11 23.17
C VAL A 27 -15.95 -5.42 22.63
N GLY A 28 -16.17 -6.66 22.18
CA GLY A 28 -17.51 -7.24 22.06
C GLY A 28 -18.08 -7.41 20.65
N ARG A 29 -17.74 -6.57 19.66
CA ARG A 29 -18.08 -6.77 18.23
C ARG A 29 -17.09 -5.98 17.38
N GLY A 30 -16.04 -6.64 16.88
CA GLY A 30 -15.02 -5.98 16.05
C GLY A 30 -15.51 -5.75 14.61
N PRO A 31 -15.20 -4.60 13.98
CA PRO A 31 -15.36 -4.45 12.54
C PRO A 31 -14.25 -5.24 11.84
N LYS A 32 -14.51 -6.51 11.48
CA LYS A 32 -13.55 -7.41 10.78
C LYS A 32 -12.08 -7.31 11.24
N GLY A 33 -11.86 -6.96 12.51
CA GLY A 33 -10.55 -6.52 12.97
C GLY A 33 -9.59 -7.69 12.91
N HIS A 34 -8.58 -7.60 12.04
CA HIS A 34 -7.51 -8.56 12.07
C HIS A 34 -6.90 -8.54 13.49
N SER A 35 -6.69 -9.72 14.06
CA SER A 35 -6.02 -9.91 15.35
C SER A 35 -4.55 -9.49 15.33
N GLU A 36 -4.06 -9.06 14.18
CA GLU A 36 -2.69 -8.61 13.93
C GLU A 36 -2.52 -7.18 14.46
N GLY A 37 -2.35 -7.04 15.78
CA GLY A 37 -2.08 -5.75 16.43
C GLY A 37 -0.73 -5.11 16.10
N THR A 38 -0.01 -5.60 15.08
CA THR A 38 1.31 -5.07 14.67
C THR A 38 1.10 -4.07 13.53
N ALA A 39 1.67 -2.87 13.67
CA ALA A 39 1.57 -1.83 12.65
C ALA A 39 2.08 -2.34 11.30
N HIS A 40 1.25 -2.25 10.27
CA HIS A 40 1.59 -2.71 8.93
C HIS A 40 0.90 -1.88 7.84
N ILE A 41 1.34 -2.07 6.60
CA ILE A 41 0.79 -1.44 5.39
C ILE A 41 0.32 -2.54 4.43
N HIS A 42 -0.74 -2.27 3.67
CA HIS A 42 -1.16 -3.17 2.61
C HIS A 42 -0.66 -2.71 1.24
N LEU A 43 -0.14 -3.66 0.47
CA LEU A 43 0.09 -3.49 -0.96
C LEU A 43 -0.98 -4.26 -1.73
N PHE A 44 -1.82 -3.54 -2.47
CA PHE A 44 -2.95 -4.10 -3.21
C PHE A 44 -2.68 -4.13 -4.71
N LEU A 45 -3.02 -5.27 -5.32
CA LEU A 45 -3.31 -5.34 -6.74
C LEU A 45 -4.76 -4.93 -6.97
N VAL A 46 -5.01 -3.76 -7.57
CA VAL A 46 -6.37 -3.30 -7.87
C VAL A 46 -6.65 -3.47 -9.37
N VAL A 47 -7.64 -4.31 -9.69
CA VAL A 47 -8.13 -4.55 -11.05
C VAL A 47 -9.48 -3.84 -11.24
N PRO A 48 -9.56 -2.76 -12.03
CA PRO A 48 -10.82 -2.13 -12.42
C PRO A 48 -11.65 -3.02 -13.38
N PRO A 49 -12.98 -2.82 -13.44
CA PRO A 49 -13.80 -2.04 -12.52
C PRO A 49 -14.04 -2.79 -11.19
N GLY A 50 -14.10 -2.06 -10.07
CA GLY A 50 -14.70 -2.57 -8.83
C GLY A 50 -13.77 -3.07 -7.73
N TRP A 51 -12.55 -2.52 -7.56
CA TRP A 51 -11.68 -2.82 -6.40
C TRP A 51 -11.54 -4.31 -6.10
N ARG A 52 -11.45 -5.15 -7.14
CA ARG A 52 -11.25 -6.59 -6.95
C ARG A 52 -9.80 -6.80 -6.54
N ILE A 53 -9.60 -7.05 -5.24
CA ILE A 53 -8.31 -7.41 -4.68
C ILE A 53 -8.12 -8.91 -4.94
N ARG A 54 -7.10 -9.26 -5.73
CA ARG A 54 -6.70 -10.67 -5.91
C ARG A 54 -5.66 -11.09 -4.87
N GLN A 55 -4.76 -10.19 -4.49
CA GLN A 55 -3.75 -10.43 -3.48
C GLN A 55 -3.54 -9.16 -2.66
N ALA A 56 -3.39 -9.35 -1.36
CA ALA A 56 -3.02 -8.30 -0.42
C ALA A 56 -1.74 -8.76 0.30
N SER A 57 -0.75 -7.88 0.32
CA SER A 57 0.50 -8.12 1.04
C SER A 57 0.53 -7.27 2.31
N HIS A 58 0.72 -7.89 3.47
CA HIS A 58 0.91 -7.21 4.75
C HIS A 58 2.40 -6.94 4.97
N LEU A 59 2.79 -5.67 4.96
CA LEU A 59 4.16 -5.21 5.18
C LEU A 59 4.29 -4.66 6.60
N TYR A 60 4.81 -5.45 7.54
CA TYR A 60 4.97 -5.03 8.94
C TYR A 60 6.07 -4.01 9.12
N ILE A 61 5.80 -3.01 9.97
CA ILE A 61 6.72 -1.92 10.29
C ILE A 61 7.49 -2.30 11.57
N ASP A 62 8.81 -2.18 11.52
CA ASP A 62 9.69 -2.40 12.67
C ASP A 62 9.76 -1.18 13.60
N ASN A 63 10.47 -1.31 14.72
CA ASN A 63 10.64 -0.22 15.69
C ASN A 63 11.48 0.95 15.14
N ASN A 64 12.21 0.75 14.04
CA ASN A 64 12.97 1.81 13.37
C ASN A 64 12.12 2.57 12.34
N GLY A 65 10.88 2.13 12.11
CA GLY A 65 9.97 2.72 11.12
C GLY A 65 10.18 2.21 9.69
N GLY A 66 11.04 1.21 9.47
CA GLY A 66 11.21 0.50 8.21
C GLY A 66 10.37 -0.78 8.16
N PHE A 67 10.41 -1.53 7.06
CA PHE A 67 9.72 -2.82 6.99
C PHE A 67 10.56 -3.98 7.59
N ALA A 68 9.94 -4.77 8.46
CA ALA A 68 10.57 -5.82 9.27
C ALA A 68 10.90 -7.12 8.51
N GLY A 69 10.48 -7.24 7.24
CA GLY A 69 10.94 -8.30 6.37
C GLY A 69 10.15 -9.61 6.38
N ASN A 70 9.05 -9.77 7.12
CA ASN A 70 8.15 -10.93 6.97
C ASN A 70 6.84 -10.50 6.31
N THR A 71 6.84 -10.39 4.98
CA THR A 71 5.61 -10.01 4.28
C THR A 71 4.67 -11.21 4.21
N HIS A 72 3.42 -11.05 4.66
CA HIS A 72 2.39 -12.04 4.39
C HIS A 72 1.66 -11.69 3.10
N CYS A 73 1.81 -12.51 2.06
CA CYS A 73 0.97 -12.40 0.88
C CYS A 73 -0.09 -13.50 0.90
N GLY A 74 -1.35 -13.09 1.07
CA GLY A 74 -2.50 -13.96 0.90
C GLY A 74 -3.20 -13.65 -0.43
N ALA A 75 -3.67 -14.67 -1.12
CA ALA A 75 -4.68 -14.45 -2.16
C ALA A 75 -5.98 -14.03 -1.49
N SER A 76 -6.50 -12.87 -1.85
CA SER A 76 -7.83 -12.44 -1.45
C SER A 76 -8.85 -13.26 -2.23
N GLY A 77 -9.38 -14.30 -1.59
CA GLY A 77 -10.37 -15.22 -2.19
C GLY A 77 -9.80 -16.44 -2.92
N CYS A 78 -8.57 -16.87 -2.63
CA CYS A 78 -8.08 -18.20 -3.05
C CYS A 78 -7.50 -18.96 -1.86
N ASP A 79 -7.67 -20.28 -1.86
CA ASP A 79 -7.30 -21.20 -0.77
C ASP A 79 -5.79 -21.43 -0.58
N GLU A 80 -4.93 -20.54 -1.10
CA GLU A 80 -3.48 -20.68 -0.91
C GLU A 80 -3.06 -20.19 0.48
N PRO A 81 -2.22 -20.95 1.20
CA PRO A 81 -1.69 -20.53 2.49
C PRO A 81 -0.87 -19.24 2.34
N ALA A 82 -0.96 -18.36 3.34
CA ALA A 82 -0.13 -17.16 3.40
C ALA A 82 1.36 -17.57 3.29
N ARG A 83 2.10 -16.87 2.44
CA ARG A 83 3.54 -17.06 2.30
C ARG A 83 4.26 -15.91 2.97
N GLU A 84 5.27 -16.23 3.76
CA GLU A 84 6.23 -15.28 4.30
C GLU A 84 7.34 -15.03 3.28
N TYR A 85 7.63 -13.77 2.99
CA TYR A 85 8.75 -13.37 2.13
C TYR A 85 9.77 -12.63 2.98
N PRO A 86 10.98 -13.20 3.18
CA PRO A 86 12.06 -12.53 3.89
C PRO A 86 12.55 -11.30 3.12
N GLN A 87 13.14 -10.36 3.85
CA GLN A 87 13.85 -9.22 3.28
C GLN A 87 14.85 -9.66 2.19
N GLY A 88 14.92 -8.90 1.10
CA GLY A 88 15.74 -9.24 -0.07
C GLY A 88 15.07 -10.21 -1.06
N THR A 89 13.95 -10.83 -0.71
CA THR A 89 13.23 -11.76 -1.61
C THR A 89 12.26 -11.01 -2.51
N ILE A 90 12.23 -11.38 -3.79
CA ILE A 90 11.24 -10.86 -4.74
C ILE A 90 9.91 -11.58 -4.51
N CYS A 91 8.87 -10.80 -4.24
CA CYS A 91 7.50 -11.25 -4.21
C CYS A 91 6.78 -10.84 -5.50
N ALA A 92 6.33 -11.82 -6.28
CA ALA A 92 5.60 -11.62 -7.52
C ALA A 92 4.08 -11.69 -7.27
N GLN A 93 3.39 -10.64 -7.66
CA GLN A 93 1.94 -10.48 -7.52
C GLN A 93 1.28 -10.69 -8.87
N LYS A 94 0.27 -11.56 -8.91
CA LYS A 94 -0.36 -12.07 -10.12
C LYS A 94 -1.79 -11.56 -10.30
N ASP A 95 -2.14 -11.22 -11.53
CA ASP A 95 -3.50 -10.86 -11.95
C ASP A 95 -4.43 -12.09 -12.05
N PHE A 96 -5.73 -11.89 -12.27
CA PHE A 96 -6.74 -12.96 -12.37
C PHE A 96 -6.49 -14.01 -13.47
N LYS A 97 -5.52 -13.81 -14.36
CA LYS A 97 -5.10 -14.75 -15.42
C LYS A 97 -3.75 -15.41 -15.09
N ASP A 98 -3.32 -15.35 -13.83
CA ASP A 98 -2.05 -15.87 -13.31
C ASP A 98 -0.78 -15.22 -13.91
N ARG A 99 -0.91 -14.06 -14.53
CA ARG A 99 0.23 -13.30 -15.08
C ARG A 99 0.81 -12.40 -14.00
N VAL A 100 2.14 -12.25 -13.97
CA VAL A 100 2.80 -11.30 -13.06
C VAL A 100 2.35 -9.88 -13.43
N ALA A 101 1.69 -9.21 -12.50
CA ALA A 101 1.26 -7.83 -12.62
C ALA A 101 2.32 -6.86 -12.09
N TYR A 102 2.93 -7.21 -10.95
CA TYR A 102 4.07 -6.49 -10.40
C TYR A 102 4.90 -7.40 -9.50
N GLU A 103 6.12 -6.97 -9.24
CA GLU A 103 7.04 -7.52 -8.27
C GLU A 103 7.33 -6.46 -7.23
N PHE A 104 7.53 -6.90 -5.98
CA PHE A 104 8.11 -6.05 -4.96
C PHE A 104 9.13 -6.79 -4.12
N ARG A 105 10.00 -6.03 -3.45
CA ARG A 105 11.00 -6.54 -2.52
C ARG A 105 11.20 -5.54 -1.39
N ILE A 106 11.27 -6.03 -0.16
CA ILE A 106 11.77 -5.22 0.96
C ILE A 106 13.29 -5.24 0.88
N GLU A 107 13.91 -4.08 0.73
CA GLU A 107 15.36 -3.88 0.70
C GLU A 107 15.96 -3.96 2.10
N MET A 108 17.27 -4.20 2.20
CA MET A 108 17.99 -4.35 3.48
C MET A 108 17.90 -3.12 4.42
N ASP A 109 17.64 -1.94 3.87
CA ASP A 109 17.43 -0.70 4.62
C ASP A 109 15.98 -0.53 5.11
N GLY A 110 15.11 -1.52 4.88
CA GLY A 110 13.70 -1.51 5.23
C GLY A 110 12.82 -0.76 4.22
N SER A 111 13.38 -0.24 3.12
CA SER A 111 12.60 0.36 2.02
C SER A 111 11.94 -0.70 1.13
N LEU A 112 11.03 -0.28 0.26
CA LEU A 112 10.30 -1.16 -0.64
C LEU A 112 10.63 -0.80 -2.09
N LEU A 113 11.09 -1.77 -2.86
CA LEU A 113 11.19 -1.69 -4.31
C LEU A 113 9.93 -2.27 -4.93
N ILE A 114 9.34 -1.57 -5.89
CA ILE A 114 8.18 -2.02 -6.68
C ILE A 114 8.52 -1.86 -8.16
N ARG A 115 8.26 -2.89 -8.96
CA ARG A 115 8.45 -2.85 -10.42
C ARG A 115 7.42 -3.72 -11.13
N HIS A 116 7.21 -3.51 -12.43
CA HIS A 116 6.32 -4.40 -13.20
C HIS A 116 6.94 -5.79 -13.38
N ARG A 117 8.21 -5.84 -13.77
CA ARG A 117 9.04 -7.04 -13.91
C ARG A 117 10.51 -6.65 -13.86
N GLU A 118 11.40 -7.62 -13.72
CA GLU A 118 12.84 -7.41 -13.80
C GLU A 118 13.27 -6.63 -15.06
N GLY A 119 14.20 -5.69 -14.88
CA GLY A 119 14.75 -4.85 -15.95
C GLY A 119 13.80 -3.75 -16.45
N VAL A 120 12.63 -3.57 -15.83
CA VAL A 120 11.69 -2.46 -16.11
C VAL A 120 11.82 -1.40 -15.03
N GLU A 121 11.22 -0.24 -15.30
CA GLU A 121 11.15 0.91 -14.40
C GLU A 121 10.78 0.55 -12.95
N GLU A 122 11.64 1.00 -12.02
CA GLU A 122 11.55 0.70 -10.60
C GLU A 122 11.12 1.94 -9.81
N TYR A 123 10.22 1.71 -8.86
CA TYR A 123 9.78 2.67 -7.87
C TYR A 123 10.34 2.25 -6.52
N HIS A 124 10.95 3.19 -5.82
CA HIS A 124 11.39 2.99 -4.46
C HIS A 124 10.45 3.74 -3.53
N VAL A 125 9.95 3.06 -2.51
CA VAL A 125 9.10 3.63 -1.48
C VAL A 125 9.89 3.56 -0.18
N ARG A 126 10.15 4.71 0.42
CA ARG A 126 10.96 4.84 1.63
C ARG A 126 10.09 5.37 2.77
N PRO A 127 10.49 5.14 4.03
CA PRO A 127 9.88 5.82 5.15
C PRO A 127 9.90 7.33 4.91
N ASP A 128 8.88 8.04 5.37
CA ASP A 128 8.82 9.49 5.30
C ASP A 128 10.14 10.13 5.76
N SER A 129 10.76 10.98 4.95
CA SER A 129 12.09 11.54 5.25
C SER A 129 12.11 12.44 6.49
N VAL A 130 10.96 13.00 6.89
CA VAL A 130 10.83 13.83 8.10
C VAL A 130 10.75 12.99 9.37
N THR A 131 9.83 12.02 9.42
CA THR A 131 9.57 11.19 10.61
C THR A 131 10.38 9.89 10.65
N ARG A 132 11.01 9.54 9.52
CA ARG A 132 11.75 8.29 9.28
C ARG A 132 10.91 7.04 9.55
N SER A 133 9.60 7.11 9.35
CA SER A 133 8.70 5.98 9.64
C SER A 133 7.56 5.84 8.65
N PHE A 134 7.38 4.62 8.14
CA PHE A 134 6.21 4.23 7.35
C PHE A 134 4.89 4.42 8.09
N ALA A 135 4.90 4.40 9.43
CA ALA A 135 3.69 4.60 10.25
C ALA A 135 3.15 6.05 10.18
N LYS A 136 3.96 6.99 9.66
CA LYS A 136 3.61 8.41 9.54
C LYS A 136 3.54 8.88 8.09
N GLY A 137 4.10 8.12 7.17
CA GLY A 137 4.03 8.39 5.74
C GLY A 137 5.15 7.72 4.98
N CYS A 138 5.18 7.96 3.68
CA CYS A 138 6.25 7.48 2.82
C CYS A 138 6.62 8.51 1.75
N GLU A 139 7.81 8.32 1.20
CA GLU A 139 8.28 9.03 0.02
C GLU A 139 8.42 8.03 -1.13
N VAL A 140 7.85 8.37 -2.28
CA VAL A 140 7.94 7.58 -3.50
C VAL A 140 8.96 8.22 -4.41
N MET A 141 9.91 7.41 -4.86
CA MET A 141 11.00 7.80 -5.74
C MET A 141 11.01 6.95 -7.00
N LYS A 142 11.55 7.52 -8.07
CA LYS A 142 11.75 6.87 -9.36
C LYS A 142 13.04 7.37 -9.99
N ALA A 143 13.90 6.45 -10.41
CA ALA A 143 15.23 6.77 -10.95
C ALA A 143 16.02 7.76 -10.06
N GLY A 144 15.97 7.56 -8.74
CA GLY A 144 16.65 8.42 -7.76
C GLY A 144 16.00 9.78 -7.50
N LYS A 145 14.90 10.14 -8.17
CA LYS A 145 14.17 11.39 -7.98
C LYS A 145 12.91 11.17 -7.15
N SER A 146 12.66 12.05 -6.19
CA SER A 146 11.41 12.08 -5.41
C SER A 146 10.24 12.49 -6.29
N LEU A 147 9.23 11.63 -6.37
CA LEU A 147 8.00 11.90 -7.12
C LEU A 147 6.95 12.52 -6.23
N CYS A 148 6.72 11.93 -5.06
CA CYS A 148 5.76 12.44 -4.11
C CYS A 148 6.02 11.94 -2.69
N ARG A 149 5.49 12.69 -1.74
CA ARG A 149 5.34 12.29 -0.34
C ARG A 149 3.87 11.97 -0.09
N VAL A 150 3.59 10.87 0.60
CA VAL A 150 2.24 10.45 0.94
C VAL A 150 2.13 10.34 2.45
N VAL A 151 1.14 11.02 3.01
CA VAL A 151 0.77 10.95 4.43
C VAL A 151 -0.69 10.53 4.50
N VAL A 152 -0.98 9.64 5.45
CA VAL A 152 -2.32 9.08 5.64
C VAL A 152 -2.68 9.23 7.11
N SER A 153 -3.89 9.71 7.40
CA SER A 153 -4.47 9.76 8.73
C SER A 153 -5.83 9.10 8.74
N ASP A 154 -6.10 8.26 9.75
CA ASP A 154 -7.39 7.62 9.97
C ASP A 154 -8.03 8.10 11.27
N ASP A 155 -9.29 8.46 11.19
CA ASP A 155 -10.19 8.58 12.33
C ASP A 155 -11.19 7.42 12.25
N CYS A 156 -10.81 6.26 12.79
CA CYS A 156 -11.64 5.05 12.76
C CYS A 156 -12.96 5.21 13.51
N GLU A 157 -13.03 6.13 14.47
CA GLU A 157 -14.27 6.39 15.22
C GLU A 157 -15.29 7.14 14.35
N LYS A 158 -14.81 8.06 13.50
CA LYS A 158 -15.67 8.77 12.56
C LYS A 158 -15.82 8.06 11.22
N GLY A 159 -15.01 7.04 10.95
CA GLY A 159 -14.95 6.41 9.64
C GLY A 159 -14.38 7.35 8.57
N GLU A 160 -13.39 8.18 8.93
CA GLU A 160 -12.79 9.15 8.01
C GLU A 160 -11.31 8.90 7.79
N MET A 161 -10.94 8.65 6.54
CA MET A 161 -9.56 8.54 6.08
C MET A 161 -9.18 9.76 5.26
N CYS A 162 -8.05 10.38 5.59
CA CYS A 162 -7.49 11.50 4.84
C CYS A 162 -6.11 11.12 4.29
N ILE A 163 -5.99 11.17 2.98
CA ILE A 163 -4.75 10.92 2.24
C ILE A 163 -4.27 12.25 1.68
N VAL A 164 -3.06 12.65 2.05
CA VAL A 164 -2.40 13.84 1.53
C VAL A 164 -1.22 13.39 0.68
N ARG A 165 -1.23 13.77 -0.60
CA ARG A 165 -0.12 13.59 -1.52
C ARG A 165 0.52 14.94 -1.80
N THR A 166 1.81 15.06 -1.57
CA THR A 166 2.61 16.21 -1.97
C THR A 166 3.45 15.79 -3.16
N MET A 167 3.14 16.28 -4.35
CA MET A 167 3.93 16.05 -5.57
C MET A 167 5.25 16.82 -5.45
N LEU A 168 6.35 16.16 -5.77
CA LEU A 168 7.73 16.67 -5.61
C LEU A 168 8.50 16.69 -6.94
N ASP A 169 7.91 16.21 -8.02
CA ASP A 169 8.49 16.13 -9.36
C ASP A 169 8.40 17.46 -10.15
N GLY A 170 7.78 18.49 -9.58
CA GLY A 170 7.67 19.84 -10.13
C GLY A 170 8.56 20.87 -9.43
N SER A 171 8.58 22.11 -9.96
CA SER A 171 9.32 23.23 -9.35
C SER A 171 8.69 23.76 -8.06
N VAL A 172 7.39 23.51 -7.86
CA VAL A 172 6.63 23.88 -6.67
C VAL A 172 5.88 22.65 -6.18
N PRO A 173 5.97 22.29 -4.89
CA PRO A 173 5.21 21.18 -4.34
C PRO A 173 3.70 21.41 -4.48
N GLU A 174 3.00 20.49 -5.14
CA GLU A 174 1.54 20.50 -5.25
C GLU A 174 0.94 19.55 -4.21
N LEU A 175 -0.06 20.03 -3.46
CA LEU A 175 -0.74 19.23 -2.45
C LEU A 175 -2.10 18.78 -2.99
N ILE A 176 -2.29 17.47 -3.09
CA ILE A 176 -3.54 16.83 -3.48
C ILE A 176 -4.11 16.13 -2.23
N LYS A 177 -5.31 16.51 -1.81
CA LYS A 177 -5.98 15.90 -0.66
C LYS A 177 -7.14 15.03 -1.13
N GLU A 178 -7.24 13.86 -0.51
CA GLU A 178 -8.31 12.93 -0.76
C GLU A 178 -8.90 12.49 0.58
N VAL A 179 -10.22 12.60 0.70
CA VAL A 179 -10.96 12.17 1.90
C VAL A 179 -11.88 11.05 1.52
N ILE A 180 -11.76 9.93 2.24
CA ILE A 180 -12.60 8.75 2.12
C ILE A 180 -13.45 8.66 3.39
N GLN A 181 -14.76 8.66 3.22
CA GLN A 181 -15.71 8.35 4.29
C GLN A 181 -16.14 6.90 4.17
N TYR A 182 -16.15 6.19 5.28
CA TYR A 182 -16.55 4.80 5.38
C TYR A 182 -17.41 4.56 6.62
N ASP A 183 -18.22 3.52 6.58
CA ASP A 183 -18.97 3.07 7.74
C ASP A 183 -17.99 2.38 8.72
N PRO A 184 -17.82 2.88 9.96
CA PRO A 184 -16.77 2.40 10.87
C PRO A 184 -17.01 0.96 11.36
N ASP A 185 -18.24 0.46 11.29
CA ASP A 185 -18.61 -0.88 11.75
C ASP A 185 -18.42 -1.95 10.65
N THR A 186 -18.60 -1.56 9.39
CA THR A 186 -18.56 -2.48 8.23
C THR A 186 -17.36 -2.25 7.32
N SER A 187 -16.63 -1.15 7.51
CA SER A 187 -15.57 -0.63 6.64
C SER A 187 -16.04 -0.35 5.21
N ALA A 188 -17.36 -0.29 4.97
CA ALA A 188 -17.91 -0.03 3.65
C ALA A 188 -17.67 1.45 3.27
N VAL A 189 -17.02 1.68 2.12
CA VAL A 189 -16.80 3.04 1.61
C VAL A 189 -18.14 3.69 1.27
N ILE A 190 -18.41 4.84 1.91
CA ILE A 190 -19.62 5.64 1.71
C ILE A 190 -19.38 6.70 0.62
N SER A 191 -18.26 7.42 0.70
CA SER A 191 -17.95 8.48 -0.28
C SER A 191 -16.46 8.77 -0.41
N ARG A 192 -16.09 9.45 -1.49
CA ARG A 192 -14.73 9.88 -1.81
C ARG A 192 -14.74 11.29 -2.38
N THR A 193 -13.95 12.18 -1.78
CA THR A 193 -13.83 13.57 -2.22
C THR A 193 -12.37 13.91 -2.52
N HIS A 194 -12.12 14.55 -3.65
CA HIS A 194 -10.82 15.09 -4.04
C HIS A 194 -10.84 16.61 -3.82
N LYS A 195 -9.84 17.15 -3.12
CA LYS A 195 -9.65 18.58 -2.85
C LYS A 195 -8.26 19.02 -3.26
#